data_AF-A0A0K5PCW2-F1
#
_entry.id   AF-A0A0K5PCW2-F1
#
_cell.length_a   1.000
_cell.length_b   1.000
_cell.length_c   1.000
_cell.angle_alpha   90.00
_cell.angle_beta   90.00
_cell.angle_gamma   90.00
#
_symmetry.space_group_name_H-M   'P 1'
#
loop_
_entity.id
_entity.type
_entity.pdbx_description
1 polymer ?
#
loop_
_entity_poly.entity_id
_entity_poly.type
_entity_poly.pdbx_seq_one_letter_code
_entity_poly.pdbx_strand_id
1 'polypeptide(L)'
;MINGLNNDSASLVLDAAMKVNSGFKKSWDEMSCAEKLLKVLSFGLWNPTYSRSERQSFQELLTVLEPVYPLPNELGRVSARFSDGSSLRISVTNSESIEAEIRTPDNEKITVLLESNEQNRLLQSLPIDRHMPYIQVHRALSEMDLTDTTSMRNLLGFTSKLSTTLIPHNAQTDPLSGPTPFSSIFMDTCRGLGNAKLSLNGVDIPANAQMLLRDALGLKDTHSSPSRNVIDHGISRHDAEQIARESSGSDNQKAEVVEFLCHPEAATAICSAFYQSFNVPALTLTHERISKASEYNAERSLDTPNACINISISQSSDGNIYVTSHTGVLIMAPEDRPNEMGMLTNRTSYEVPQGVKCTIDEMVRALQPRYAASETYLQNT
;
A
#
# COMPACT_ATOMS: atom_id res chain seq x y z
N MET A 1 -50.02 11.81 4.20
CA MET A 1 -49.08 12.90 4.50
C MET A 1 -48.00 12.34 5.41
N ILE A 2 -46.88 11.92 4.83
CA ILE A 2 -45.72 11.40 5.55
C ILE A 2 -44.63 12.46 5.35
N ASN A 3 -44.38 13.26 6.38
CA ASN A 3 -43.23 14.16 6.46
C ASN A 3 -42.61 13.92 7.84
N GLY A 4 -41.34 13.53 7.88
CA GLY A 4 -40.58 13.49 9.13
C GLY A 4 -39.55 12.37 9.25
N LEU A 5 -38.78 12.08 8.21
CA LEU A 5 -37.58 11.23 8.30
C LEU A 5 -36.56 11.76 7.28
N ASN A 6 -35.88 12.86 7.58
CA ASN A 6 -34.72 13.36 6.81
C ASN A 6 -34.00 14.48 7.58
N ASN A 7 -33.52 14.21 8.81
CA ASN A 7 -32.64 15.16 9.50
C ASN A 7 -31.57 14.55 10.43
N ASP A 8 -31.58 13.23 10.66
CA ASP A 8 -30.67 12.61 11.63
C ASP A 8 -29.24 12.38 11.09
N SER A 9 -29.08 12.24 9.77
CA SER A 9 -27.78 12.01 9.13
C SER A 9 -26.89 13.26 9.11
N ALA A 10 -27.48 14.46 8.95
CA ALA A 10 -26.74 15.73 9.05
C ALA A 10 -26.28 16.00 10.50
N SER A 11 -27.10 15.63 11.50
CA SER A 11 -26.79 15.80 12.92
C SER A 11 -25.62 14.90 13.37
N LEU A 12 -25.55 13.66 12.88
CA LEU A 12 -24.47 12.72 13.22
C LEU A 12 -23.12 13.10 12.59
N VAL A 13 -23.12 13.63 11.36
CA VAL A 13 -21.91 14.20 10.73
C VAL A 13 -21.44 15.45 11.49
N LEU A 14 -22.38 16.29 11.96
CA LEU A 14 -22.06 17.44 12.80
C LEU A 14 -21.48 17.04 14.16
N ASP A 15 -21.96 15.96 14.79
CA ASP A 15 -21.47 15.49 16.09
C ASP A 15 -20.08 14.84 16.01
N ALA A 16 -19.78 14.08 14.94
CA ALA A 16 -18.44 13.57 14.68
C ALA A 16 -17.47 14.72 14.37
N ALA A 17 -17.92 15.70 13.58
CA ALA A 17 -17.18 16.94 13.32
C ALA A 17 -16.94 17.73 14.60
N MET A 18 -17.91 17.80 15.52
CA MET A 18 -17.81 18.51 16.79
C MET A 18 -16.92 17.81 17.81
N LYS A 19 -16.89 16.47 17.87
CA LYS A 19 -15.91 15.75 18.70
C LYS A 19 -14.47 15.98 18.22
N VAL A 20 -14.21 15.95 16.91
CA VAL A 20 -12.87 16.24 16.37
C VAL A 20 -12.57 17.76 16.38
N ASN A 21 -13.56 18.65 16.24
CA ASN A 21 -13.38 20.11 16.43
C ASN A 21 -13.14 20.49 17.89
N SER A 22 -13.66 19.72 18.86
CA SER A 22 -13.40 19.98 20.27
C SER A 22 -11.93 19.70 20.65
N GLY A 23 -11.25 18.80 19.93
CA GLY A 23 -9.83 18.51 20.09
C GLY A 23 -8.88 19.41 19.30
N PHE A 24 -9.30 19.90 18.12
CA PHE A 24 -8.48 20.77 17.28
C PHE A 24 -9.05 22.20 17.26
N LYS A 25 -8.52 23.05 18.15
CA LYS A 25 -8.86 24.49 18.22
C LYS A 25 -8.24 25.35 17.11
N LYS A 26 -7.36 24.77 16.28
CA LYS A 26 -6.60 25.48 15.24
C LYS A 26 -7.43 25.69 13.98
N SER A 27 -7.18 26.79 13.27
CA SER A 27 -7.74 26.98 11.93
C SER A 27 -7.06 26.04 10.91
N TRP A 28 -7.71 25.73 9.78
CA TRP A 28 -7.17 24.79 8.78
C TRP A 28 -5.77 25.18 8.29
N ASP A 29 -5.52 26.48 8.12
CA ASP A 29 -4.23 26.98 7.62
C ASP A 29 -3.09 26.81 8.64
N GLU A 30 -3.43 26.74 9.94
CA GLU A 30 -2.49 26.53 11.05
C GLU A 30 -2.29 25.05 11.40
N MET A 31 -3.06 24.14 10.79
CA MET A 31 -2.94 22.71 11.01
C MET A 31 -1.75 22.12 10.23
N SER A 32 -1.00 21.25 10.91
CA SER A 32 0.01 20.40 10.30
C SER A 32 -0.59 19.37 9.33
N CYS A 33 0.24 18.78 8.47
CA CYS A 33 -0.15 17.73 7.53
C CYS A 33 -0.79 16.53 8.24
N ALA A 34 -0.23 16.08 9.37
CA ALA A 34 -0.79 14.99 10.17
C ALA A 34 -2.19 15.33 10.71
N GLU A 35 -2.40 16.53 11.23
CA GLU A 35 -3.71 16.99 11.73
C GLU A 35 -4.72 17.10 10.57
N LYS A 36 -4.31 17.65 9.42
CA LYS A 36 -5.14 17.76 8.21
C LYS A 36 -5.60 16.40 7.70
N LEU A 37 -4.69 15.44 7.58
CA LEU A 37 -5.06 14.09 7.16
C LEU A 37 -6.03 13.45 8.15
N LEU A 38 -5.80 13.59 9.46
CA LEU A 38 -6.71 13.04 10.46
C LEU A 38 -8.12 13.63 10.36
N LYS A 39 -8.24 14.95 10.11
CA LYS A 39 -9.54 15.59 9.84
C LYS A 39 -10.22 15.00 8.61
N VAL A 40 -9.52 14.88 7.49
CA VAL A 40 -10.07 14.31 6.24
C VAL A 40 -10.57 12.89 6.48
N LEU A 41 -9.76 12.04 7.13
CA LEU A 41 -10.14 10.66 7.46
C LEU A 41 -11.36 10.60 8.39
N SER A 42 -11.47 11.52 9.35
CA SER A 42 -12.58 11.57 10.30
C SER A 42 -13.90 12.01 9.66
N PHE A 43 -13.86 12.99 8.75
CA PHE A 43 -15.01 13.46 7.97
C PHE A 43 -15.39 12.51 6.84
N GLY A 44 -14.42 11.75 6.35
CA GLY A 44 -14.53 10.77 5.29
C GLY A 44 -13.84 11.22 4.01
N LEU A 45 -12.88 10.43 3.54
CA LEU A 45 -12.09 10.73 2.36
C LEU A 45 -12.95 10.97 1.09
N TRP A 46 -14.10 10.29 1.00
CA TRP A 46 -15.06 10.41 -0.10
C TRP A 46 -16.23 11.36 0.21
N ASN A 47 -16.06 12.31 1.14
CA ASN A 47 -17.14 13.22 1.50
C ASN A 47 -17.62 14.00 0.25
N PRO A 48 -18.94 14.01 -0.04
CA PRO A 48 -19.47 14.64 -1.25
C PRO A 48 -19.30 16.16 -1.27
N THR A 49 -19.04 16.81 -0.12
CA THR A 49 -18.86 18.26 -0.05
C THR A 49 -17.47 18.71 -0.50
N TYR A 50 -16.50 17.80 -0.63
CA TYR A 50 -15.16 18.15 -1.07
C TYR A 50 -15.11 18.47 -2.56
N SER A 51 -14.51 19.62 -2.86
CA SER A 51 -14.18 20.06 -4.21
C SER A 51 -13.12 19.16 -4.85
N ARG A 52 -13.00 19.25 -6.17
CA ARG A 52 -11.99 18.48 -6.94
C ARG A 52 -10.55 18.81 -6.49
N SER A 53 -10.26 20.08 -6.24
CA SER A 53 -8.94 20.52 -5.76
C SER A 53 -8.61 19.97 -4.38
N GLU A 54 -9.58 19.95 -3.46
CA GLU A 54 -9.39 19.35 -2.14
C GLU A 54 -9.07 17.86 -2.24
N ARG A 55 -9.79 17.10 -3.09
CA ARG A 55 -9.51 15.67 -3.29
C ARG A 55 -8.11 15.41 -3.82
N GLN A 56 -7.57 16.29 -4.66
CA GLN A 56 -6.19 16.20 -5.13
C GLN A 56 -5.20 16.37 -3.97
N SER A 57 -5.36 17.41 -3.16
CA SER A 57 -4.52 17.65 -1.98
C SER A 57 -4.63 16.53 -0.94
N PHE A 58 -5.82 15.93 -0.80
CA PHE A 58 -6.02 14.81 0.12
C PHE A 58 -5.35 13.54 -0.36
N GLN A 59 -5.27 13.30 -1.68
CA GLN A 59 -4.49 12.20 -2.23
C GLN A 59 -3.00 12.36 -1.89
N GLU A 60 -2.45 13.57 -2.05
CA GLU A 60 -1.06 13.85 -1.70
C GLU A 60 -0.76 13.52 -0.23
N LEU A 61 -1.63 13.94 0.70
CA LEU A 61 -1.51 13.58 2.12
C LEU A 61 -1.66 12.06 2.36
N LEU A 62 -2.63 11.42 1.70
CA LEU A 62 -2.93 10.00 1.88
C LEU A 62 -1.77 9.11 1.41
N THR A 63 -1.08 9.49 0.34
CA THR A 63 0.03 8.69 -0.22
C THR A 63 1.23 8.55 0.73
N VAL A 64 1.34 9.40 1.75
CA VAL A 64 2.39 9.33 2.79
C VAL A 64 2.12 8.21 3.81
N LEU A 65 0.89 7.70 3.89
CA LEU A 65 0.57 6.56 4.77
C LEU A 65 1.32 5.32 4.32
N GLU A 66 2.15 4.74 5.18
CA GLU A 66 2.85 3.49 4.94
C GLU A 66 2.41 2.41 5.93
N PRO A 67 2.08 1.19 5.46
CA PRO A 67 1.91 0.05 6.34
C PRO A 67 3.26 -0.34 6.96
N VAL A 68 3.25 -0.59 8.27
CA VAL A 68 4.44 -0.96 9.06
C VAL A 68 4.16 -2.19 9.91
N TYR A 69 5.20 -2.73 10.54
CA TYR A 69 5.10 -3.89 11.43
C TYR A 69 4.01 -3.70 12.51
N PRO A 70 2.96 -4.56 12.54
CA PRO A 70 1.92 -4.50 13.56
C PRO A 70 2.37 -5.15 14.87
N LEU A 71 1.89 -4.65 16.01
CA LEU A 71 2.04 -5.33 17.30
C LEU A 71 1.12 -6.57 17.39
N PRO A 72 1.35 -7.50 18.34
CA PRO A 72 0.64 -8.78 18.40
C PRO A 72 -0.90 -8.72 18.44
N ASN A 73 -1.49 -7.64 18.96
CA ASN A 73 -2.94 -7.45 19.05
C ASN A 73 -3.50 -6.48 17.99
N GLU A 74 -2.68 -6.10 17.01
CA GLU A 74 -3.04 -5.19 15.93
C GLU A 74 -3.33 -5.96 14.64
N LEU A 75 -4.46 -5.64 14.02
CA LEU A 75 -4.81 -6.08 12.67
C LEU A 75 -3.86 -5.46 11.64
N GLY A 76 -3.50 -4.20 11.89
CA GLY A 76 -2.49 -3.48 11.14
C GLY A 76 -2.09 -2.18 11.81
N ARG A 77 -0.93 -1.67 11.40
CA ARG A 77 -0.36 -0.41 11.87
C ARG A 77 0.10 0.41 10.66
N VAL A 78 -0.17 1.70 10.72
CA VAL A 78 0.15 2.67 9.67
C VAL A 78 1.02 3.78 10.25
N SER A 79 1.98 4.25 9.48
CA SER A 79 2.85 5.38 9.82
C SER A 79 2.93 6.35 8.66
N ALA A 80 2.92 7.65 8.93
CA ALA A 80 3.18 8.71 7.95
C ALA A 80 4.12 9.75 8.56
N ARG A 81 5.15 10.13 7.80
CA ARG A 81 6.12 11.18 8.15
C ARG A 81 6.07 12.26 7.08
N PHE A 82 5.55 13.43 7.43
CA PHE A 82 5.31 14.51 6.49
C PHE A 82 6.51 15.45 6.38
N SER A 83 6.56 16.21 5.29
CA SER A 83 7.65 17.16 5.02
C SER A 83 7.65 18.37 5.96
N ASP A 84 6.53 18.69 6.60
CA ASP A 84 6.41 19.75 7.60
C ASP A 84 6.96 19.35 8.99
N GLY A 85 7.50 18.13 9.12
CA GLY A 85 8.03 17.58 10.37
C GLY A 85 6.99 16.91 11.25
N SER A 86 5.69 16.98 10.91
CA SER A 86 4.64 16.25 11.62
C SER A 86 4.65 14.76 11.24
N SER A 87 4.13 13.94 12.13
CA SER A 87 3.94 12.51 11.87
C SER A 87 2.65 11.98 12.46
N LEU A 88 2.15 10.92 11.86
CA LEU A 88 0.92 10.24 12.24
C LEU A 88 1.20 8.75 12.35
N ARG A 89 0.80 8.13 13.47
CA ARG A 89 0.77 6.68 13.62
C ARG A 89 -0.66 6.25 13.92
N ILE A 90 -1.20 5.33 13.15
CA ILE A 90 -2.54 4.78 13.35
C ILE A 90 -2.41 3.29 13.64
N SER A 91 -2.95 2.87 14.78
CA SER A 91 -3.06 1.47 15.18
C SER A 91 -4.50 1.01 15.06
N VAL A 92 -4.71 -0.15 14.42
CA VAL A 92 -6.02 -0.80 14.35
C VAL A 92 -5.93 -2.14 15.07
N THR A 93 -6.70 -2.32 16.14
CA THR A 93 -6.74 -3.59 16.88
C THR A 93 -7.47 -4.67 16.09
N ASN A 94 -7.31 -5.94 16.50
CA ASN A 94 -8.10 -7.06 15.94
C ASN A 94 -9.61 -6.89 16.09
N SER A 95 -10.08 -6.09 17.05
CA SER A 95 -11.50 -5.74 17.23
C SER A 95 -11.90 -4.47 16.47
N GLU A 96 -11.07 -4.01 15.54
CA GLU A 96 -11.24 -2.79 14.73
C GLU A 96 -11.37 -1.50 15.57
N SER A 97 -10.78 -1.45 16.76
CA SER A 97 -10.60 -0.19 17.51
C SER A 97 -9.43 0.58 16.93
N ILE A 98 -9.61 1.89 16.71
CA ILE A 98 -8.65 2.71 15.97
C ILE A 98 -8.13 3.82 16.88
N GLU A 99 -6.83 3.82 17.13
CA GLU A 99 -6.13 4.87 17.86
C GLU A 99 -5.11 5.55 16.94
N ALA A 100 -5.06 6.87 16.99
CA ALA A 100 -4.08 7.67 16.27
C ALA A 100 -3.20 8.46 17.25
N GLU A 101 -1.89 8.40 17.04
CA GLU A 101 -0.89 9.24 17.67
C GLU A 101 -0.41 10.28 16.65
N ILE A 102 -0.64 11.55 16.95
CA ILE A 102 -0.07 12.68 16.21
C ILE A 102 1.16 13.15 16.94
N ARG A 103 2.24 13.35 16.19
CA ARG A 103 3.39 14.14 16.61
C ARG A 103 3.45 15.40 15.75
N THR A 104 3.33 16.55 16.39
CA THR A 104 3.45 17.86 15.72
C THR A 104 4.92 18.19 15.41
N PRO A 105 5.21 19.21 14.59
CA PRO A 105 6.58 19.58 14.23
C PRO A 105 7.47 19.98 15.42
N ASP A 106 6.88 20.51 16.49
CA ASP A 106 7.52 20.80 17.78
C ASP A 106 7.62 19.57 18.71
N ASN A 107 7.30 18.39 18.17
CA ASN A 107 7.41 17.09 18.83
C ASN A 107 6.45 16.89 20.02
N GLU A 108 5.38 17.70 20.13
CA GLU A 108 4.28 17.42 21.03
C GLU A 108 3.51 16.17 20.57
N LYS A 109 3.05 15.38 21.53
CA LYS A 109 2.37 14.11 21.27
C LYS A 109 0.92 14.18 21.73
N ILE A 110 0.00 13.87 20.83
CA ILE A 110 -1.44 13.82 21.08
C ILE A 110 -1.96 12.45 20.65
N THR A 111 -2.70 11.78 21.51
CA THR A 111 -3.37 10.51 21.20
C THR A 111 -4.87 10.75 21.07
N VAL A 112 -5.47 10.25 20.00
CA VAL A 112 -6.88 10.42 19.66
C VAL A 112 -7.50 9.07 19.34
N LEU A 113 -8.66 8.78 19.93
CA LEU A 113 -9.47 7.64 19.54
C LEU A 113 -10.34 8.03 18.33
N LEU A 114 -10.29 7.21 17.27
CA LEU A 114 -11.06 7.44 16.06
C LEU A 114 -12.25 6.49 15.97
N GLU A 115 -13.33 6.98 15.38
CA GLU A 115 -14.53 6.19 15.12
C GLU A 115 -14.73 6.05 13.60
N SER A 116 -14.77 4.82 13.12
CA SER A 116 -15.10 4.52 11.73
C SER A 116 -16.57 4.15 11.63
N ASN A 117 -17.31 4.81 10.75
CA ASN A 117 -18.73 4.56 10.50
C ASN A 117 -19.02 4.57 8.98
N GLU A 118 -20.29 4.37 8.62
CA GLU A 118 -20.71 4.32 7.21
C GLU A 118 -20.53 5.66 6.49
N GLN A 119 -20.59 6.78 7.20
CA GLN A 119 -20.48 8.12 6.63
C GLN A 119 -19.03 8.44 6.28
N ASN A 120 -18.09 8.21 7.20
CA ASN A 120 -16.69 8.55 6.96
C ASN A 120 -15.92 7.43 6.24
N ARG A 121 -16.31 6.17 6.43
CA ARG A 121 -15.60 5.00 5.89
C ARG A 121 -14.09 5.04 6.18
N LEU A 122 -13.74 5.51 7.38
CA LEU A 122 -12.36 5.77 7.78
C LEU A 122 -11.49 4.52 7.63
N LEU A 123 -11.96 3.39 8.15
CA LEU A 123 -11.20 2.14 8.09
C LEU A 123 -10.96 1.66 6.64
N GLN A 124 -11.88 1.98 5.71
CA GLN A 124 -11.71 1.69 4.29
C GLN A 124 -10.64 2.56 3.60
N SER A 125 -10.31 3.71 4.19
CA SER A 125 -9.28 4.64 3.71
C SER A 125 -7.90 4.45 4.36
N LEU A 126 -7.64 3.29 4.95
CA LEU A 126 -6.33 2.93 5.53
C LEU A 126 -5.78 1.65 4.90
N PRO A 127 -4.45 1.50 4.74
CA PRO A 127 -3.84 0.30 4.17
C PRO A 127 -3.85 -0.89 5.16
N ILE A 128 -5.05 -1.40 5.46
CA ILE A 128 -5.30 -2.46 6.46
C ILE A 128 -6.03 -3.64 5.81
N ASP A 129 -5.54 -4.84 6.10
CA ASP A 129 -6.18 -6.11 5.75
C ASP A 129 -7.26 -6.44 6.77
N ARG A 130 -8.51 -6.66 6.34
CA ARG A 130 -9.66 -6.91 7.23
C ARG A 130 -10.22 -8.31 7.05
N HIS A 131 -10.77 -8.86 8.13
CA HIS A 131 -11.57 -10.08 8.09
C HIS A 131 -13.02 -9.74 7.71
N MET A 132 -13.30 -9.78 6.41
CA MET A 132 -14.64 -9.50 5.88
C MET A 132 -15.16 -10.69 5.07
N PRO A 133 -16.48 -10.94 5.08
CA PRO A 133 -17.08 -12.02 4.27
C PRO A 133 -17.09 -11.74 2.76
N TYR A 134 -16.76 -10.51 2.33
CA TYR A 134 -16.76 -10.09 0.92
C TYR A 134 -15.52 -9.25 0.60
N ILE A 135 -15.06 -9.30 -0.65
CA ILE A 135 -13.99 -8.43 -1.15
C ILE A 135 -14.43 -6.97 -1.03
N GLN A 136 -13.59 -6.13 -0.42
CA GLN A 136 -13.89 -4.72 -0.25
C GLN A 136 -13.93 -4.03 -1.62
N VAL A 137 -14.97 -3.21 -1.82
CA VAL A 137 -15.12 -2.37 -3.01
C VAL A 137 -14.93 -0.90 -2.65
N HIS A 138 -14.18 -0.18 -3.48
CA HIS A 138 -13.91 1.26 -3.36
C HIS A 138 -14.27 2.02 -4.64
N ARG A 139 -14.24 3.34 -4.53
CA ARG A 139 -14.36 4.28 -5.65
C ARG A 139 -13.10 5.12 -5.75
N ALA A 140 -12.63 5.37 -6.98
CA ALA A 140 -11.60 6.37 -7.21
C ALA A 140 -12.10 7.78 -6.81
N LEU A 141 -11.22 8.65 -6.31
CA LEU A 141 -11.58 10.00 -5.83
C LEU A 141 -11.71 11.04 -6.95
N SER A 142 -10.93 10.87 -8.00
CA SER A 142 -10.81 11.78 -9.14
C SER A 142 -11.28 11.09 -10.42
N GLU A 143 -11.53 11.90 -11.45
CA GLU A 143 -11.59 11.44 -12.85
C GLU A 143 -10.21 10.85 -13.21
N MET A 144 -10.02 9.58 -12.89
CA MET A 144 -8.92 8.78 -13.37
C MET A 144 -9.41 8.08 -14.63
N ASP A 145 -8.63 8.17 -15.70
CA ASP A 145 -8.81 7.30 -16.85
C ASP A 145 -8.03 5.99 -16.63
N LEU A 146 -8.33 4.96 -17.41
CA LEU A 146 -7.60 3.68 -17.43
C LEU A 146 -7.16 3.33 -18.86
N THR A 147 -6.68 4.33 -19.59
CA THR A 147 -6.27 4.19 -21.00
C THR A 147 -4.77 3.95 -21.19
N ASP A 148 -3.94 4.23 -20.18
CA ASP A 148 -2.49 4.15 -20.30
C ASP A 148 -1.78 3.64 -19.03
N THR A 149 -0.49 3.31 -19.18
CA THR A 149 0.38 2.82 -18.10
C THR A 149 0.48 3.76 -16.89
N THR A 150 0.55 5.08 -17.11
CA THR A 150 0.65 6.08 -16.04
C THR A 150 -0.64 6.15 -15.23
N SER A 151 -1.77 6.16 -15.92
CA SER A 151 -3.10 6.18 -15.30
C SER A 151 -3.33 4.96 -14.40
N MET A 152 -2.93 3.77 -14.85
CA MET A 152 -2.98 2.54 -14.07
C MET A 152 -2.02 2.57 -12.88
N ARG A 153 -0.78 3.07 -13.04
CA ARG A 153 0.16 3.25 -11.91
C ARG A 153 -0.38 4.22 -10.86
N ASN A 154 -1.02 5.30 -11.28
CA ASN A 154 -1.63 6.28 -10.38
C ASN A 154 -2.80 5.67 -9.61
N LEU A 155 -3.67 4.89 -10.29
CA LEU A 155 -4.76 4.20 -9.60
C LEU A 155 -4.22 3.20 -8.57
N LEU A 156 -3.20 2.41 -8.90
CA LEU A 156 -2.56 1.51 -7.93
C LEU A 156 -1.89 2.28 -6.78
N GLY A 157 -1.30 3.44 -7.07
CA GLY A 157 -0.78 4.37 -6.07
C GLY A 157 -1.84 4.74 -5.03
N PHE A 158 -3.06 5.03 -5.49
CA PHE A 158 -4.21 5.33 -4.63
C PHE A 158 -4.74 4.08 -3.90
N THR A 159 -5.05 2.99 -4.61
CA THR A 159 -5.67 1.80 -4.03
C THR A 159 -4.77 1.09 -3.01
N SER A 160 -3.45 1.19 -3.16
CA SER A 160 -2.48 0.68 -2.20
C SER A 160 -2.60 1.29 -0.80
N LYS A 161 -3.28 2.45 -0.67
CA LYS A 161 -3.52 3.14 0.61
C LYS A 161 -4.89 2.85 1.22
N LEU A 162 -5.71 2.03 0.55
CA LEU A 162 -7.05 1.66 0.98
C LEU A 162 -7.09 0.28 1.64
N SER A 163 -8.20 -0.06 2.29
CA SER A 163 -8.32 -1.36 2.96
C SER A 163 -8.44 -2.52 1.97
N THR A 164 -8.22 -3.73 2.44
CA THR A 164 -8.34 -4.97 1.65
C THR A 164 -9.01 -6.05 2.48
N THR A 165 -9.61 -7.04 1.84
CA THR A 165 -10.20 -8.21 2.53
C THR A 165 -9.25 -9.39 2.45
N LEU A 166 -8.93 -10.02 3.59
CA LEU A 166 -8.13 -11.24 3.66
C LEU A 166 -8.79 -12.39 2.90
N ILE A 167 -8.01 -13.09 2.08
CA ILE A 167 -8.45 -14.22 1.26
C ILE A 167 -7.88 -15.51 1.85
N PRO A 168 -8.72 -16.48 2.24
CA PRO A 168 -8.22 -17.79 2.67
C PRO A 168 -7.60 -18.54 1.50
N HIS A 169 -6.56 -19.32 1.78
CA HIS A 169 -5.92 -20.22 0.81
C HIS A 169 -5.88 -21.65 1.36
N ASN A 170 -5.67 -22.60 0.46
CA ASN A 170 -5.45 -24.02 0.80
C ASN A 170 -4.19 -24.52 0.08
N ALA A 171 -3.81 -25.78 0.26
CA ALA A 171 -2.58 -26.32 -0.31
C ALA A 171 -2.46 -26.22 -1.85
N GLN A 172 -3.57 -26.07 -2.58
CA GLN A 172 -3.57 -25.88 -4.05
C GLN A 172 -3.40 -24.42 -4.46
N THR A 173 -3.90 -23.48 -3.65
CA THR A 173 -3.90 -22.03 -3.96
C THR A 173 -2.87 -21.25 -3.17
N ASP A 174 -2.19 -21.88 -2.22
CA ASP A 174 -1.10 -21.32 -1.44
C ASP A 174 0.13 -21.06 -2.34
N PRO A 175 0.55 -19.80 -2.52
CA PRO A 175 1.73 -19.44 -3.32
C PRO A 175 3.04 -20.08 -2.84
N LEU A 176 3.13 -20.50 -1.57
CA LEU A 176 4.32 -21.14 -1.00
C LEU A 176 4.24 -22.67 -0.98
N SER A 177 3.15 -23.23 -1.49
CA SER A 177 2.99 -24.67 -1.70
C SER A 177 3.53 -25.10 -3.07
N GLY A 178 3.38 -26.38 -3.39
CA GLY A 178 3.81 -26.98 -4.65
C GLY A 178 5.30 -27.37 -4.67
N PRO A 179 5.80 -27.82 -5.83
CA PRO A 179 7.14 -28.42 -5.93
C PRO A 179 8.28 -27.39 -5.94
N THR A 180 8.02 -26.15 -6.36
CA THR A 180 9.06 -25.13 -6.57
C THR A 180 8.58 -23.71 -6.19
N PRO A 181 8.16 -23.48 -4.93
CA PRO A 181 7.81 -22.13 -4.47
C PRO A 181 9.00 -21.16 -4.61
N PHE A 182 8.71 -19.89 -4.91
CA PHE A 182 9.70 -18.83 -5.18
C PHE A 182 10.69 -19.09 -6.35
N SER A 183 10.51 -20.12 -7.18
CA SER A 183 11.48 -20.44 -8.25
C SER A 183 11.70 -19.33 -9.28
N SER A 184 10.73 -18.43 -9.46
CA SER A 184 10.82 -17.30 -10.39
C SER A 184 11.38 -16.01 -9.75
N ILE A 185 11.66 -16.01 -8.45
CA ILE A 185 11.74 -14.75 -7.68
C ILE A 185 12.78 -13.75 -8.20
N PHE A 186 13.95 -14.23 -8.63
CA PHE A 186 15.00 -13.35 -9.15
C PHE A 186 14.71 -12.86 -10.57
N MET A 187 14.02 -13.66 -11.38
CA MET A 187 13.51 -13.24 -12.68
C MET A 187 12.43 -12.17 -12.51
N ASP A 188 11.51 -12.38 -11.56
CA ASP A 188 10.42 -11.45 -11.23
C ASP A 188 11.01 -10.11 -10.74
N THR A 189 11.98 -10.18 -9.83
CA THR A 189 12.69 -9.00 -9.31
C THR A 189 13.43 -8.25 -10.42
N CYS A 190 14.14 -8.95 -11.30
CA CYS A 190 14.87 -8.35 -12.42
C CYS A 190 13.94 -7.59 -13.40
N ARG A 191 12.72 -8.10 -13.62
CA ARG A 191 11.72 -7.45 -14.49
C ARG A 191 10.96 -6.33 -13.79
N GLY A 192 10.77 -6.44 -12.48
CA GLY A 192 10.01 -5.49 -11.66
C GLY A 192 10.80 -4.22 -11.31
N LEU A 193 12.07 -4.34 -10.94
CA LEU A 193 12.92 -3.18 -10.64
C LEU A 193 13.13 -2.30 -11.88
N GLY A 194 12.82 -1.02 -11.74
CA GLY A 194 12.76 -0.03 -12.82
C GLY A 194 11.34 0.23 -13.32
N ASN A 195 10.38 -0.66 -13.02
CA ASN A 195 8.98 -0.58 -13.46
C ASN A 195 7.97 -0.43 -12.31
N ALA A 196 8.40 -0.63 -11.07
CA ALA A 196 7.55 -0.58 -9.88
C ALA A 196 7.53 0.82 -9.23
N LYS A 197 6.52 1.05 -8.38
CA LYS A 197 6.61 2.04 -7.30
C LYS A 197 7.22 1.34 -6.08
N LEU A 198 8.32 1.86 -5.54
CA LEU A 198 9.01 1.26 -4.41
C LEU A 198 9.26 2.32 -3.33
N SER A 199 8.82 2.03 -2.11
CA SER A 199 9.01 2.87 -0.93
C SER A 199 9.78 2.08 0.13
N LEU A 200 10.91 2.63 0.58
CA LEU A 200 11.71 2.08 1.69
C LEU A 200 11.66 3.05 2.86
N ASN A 201 11.05 2.66 3.99
CA ASN A 201 10.78 3.54 5.14
C ASN A 201 10.04 4.84 4.76
N GLY A 202 9.21 4.83 3.71
CA GLY A 202 8.53 6.03 3.21
C GLY A 202 9.39 6.92 2.29
N VAL A 203 10.60 6.49 1.92
CA VAL A 203 11.44 7.13 0.90
C VAL A 203 11.13 6.51 -0.45
N ASP A 204 10.77 7.35 -1.42
CA ASP A 204 10.54 6.89 -2.78
C ASP A 204 11.85 6.53 -3.47
N ILE A 205 11.92 5.30 -4.01
CA ILE A 205 13.03 4.79 -4.80
C ILE A 205 12.62 4.88 -6.28
N PRO A 206 13.02 5.93 -7.02
CA PRO A 206 12.64 6.14 -8.41
C PRO A 206 13.30 5.12 -9.35
N ALA A 207 12.84 5.07 -10.60
CA ALA A 207 13.26 4.06 -11.57
C ALA A 207 14.79 3.97 -11.78
N ASN A 208 15.49 5.11 -11.87
CA ASN A 208 16.96 5.17 -11.94
C ASN A 208 17.62 4.53 -10.71
N ALA A 209 17.13 4.83 -9.50
CA ALA A 209 17.64 4.24 -8.26
C ALA A 209 17.31 2.74 -8.16
N GLN A 210 16.14 2.31 -8.66
CA GLN A 210 15.79 0.88 -8.74
C GLN A 210 16.71 0.10 -9.69
N MET A 211 17.16 0.72 -10.79
CA MET A 211 18.12 0.09 -11.71
C MET A 211 19.49 -0.08 -11.05
N LEU A 212 19.95 0.91 -10.28
CA LEU A 212 21.16 0.78 -9.46
C LEU A 212 21.01 -0.34 -8.41
N LEU A 213 19.85 -0.40 -7.74
CA LEU A 213 19.54 -1.45 -6.77
C LEU A 213 19.55 -2.85 -7.40
N ARG A 214 18.97 -3.00 -8.60
CA ARG A 214 18.96 -4.26 -9.35
C ARG A 214 20.38 -4.73 -9.64
N ASP A 215 21.24 -3.82 -10.10
CA ASP A 215 22.63 -4.13 -10.41
C ASP A 215 23.43 -4.44 -9.13
N ALA A 216 23.18 -3.71 -8.04
CA ALA A 216 23.80 -3.92 -6.73
C ALA A 216 23.41 -5.26 -6.06
N LEU A 217 22.18 -5.74 -6.29
CA LEU A 217 21.76 -7.09 -5.91
C LEU A 217 22.53 -8.16 -6.71
N GLY A 218 23.08 -7.82 -7.87
CA GLY A 218 23.74 -8.73 -8.80
C GLY A 218 22.81 -9.27 -9.90
N LEU A 219 21.61 -8.71 -10.06
CA LEU A 219 20.60 -9.15 -11.03
C LEU A 219 20.80 -8.48 -12.40
N LYS A 220 21.93 -8.77 -13.04
CA LYS A 220 22.34 -8.13 -14.31
C LYS A 220 21.44 -8.53 -15.50
N ASP A 221 20.87 -9.73 -15.44
CA ASP A 221 19.91 -10.25 -16.41
C ASP A 221 18.86 -11.13 -15.71
N THR A 222 17.87 -11.61 -16.48
CA THR A 222 16.74 -12.40 -15.96
C THR A 222 17.09 -13.83 -15.56
N HIS A 223 18.36 -14.23 -15.71
CA HIS A 223 18.88 -15.55 -15.33
C HIS A 223 19.92 -15.45 -14.20
N SER A 224 20.18 -14.24 -13.73
CA SER A 224 21.09 -13.96 -12.62
C SER A 224 20.43 -14.26 -11.27
N SER A 225 21.26 -14.54 -10.27
CA SER A 225 20.88 -14.64 -8.87
C SER A 225 21.74 -13.68 -8.04
N PRO A 226 21.32 -13.30 -6.81
CA PRO A 226 22.12 -12.45 -5.96
C PRO A 226 23.53 -13.00 -5.73
N SER A 227 24.51 -12.11 -5.68
CA SER A 227 25.89 -12.53 -5.41
C SER A 227 26.04 -13.06 -3.99
N ARG A 228 27.00 -13.95 -3.75
CA ARG A 228 27.24 -14.52 -2.40
C ARG A 228 27.49 -13.44 -1.35
N ASN A 229 28.19 -12.37 -1.72
CA ASN A 229 28.42 -11.24 -0.82
C ASN A 229 27.12 -10.57 -0.40
N VAL A 230 26.18 -10.34 -1.34
CA VAL A 230 24.88 -9.75 -1.04
C VAL A 230 24.03 -10.66 -0.17
N ILE A 231 24.04 -11.98 -0.44
CA ILE A 231 23.31 -12.97 0.36
C ILE A 231 23.78 -12.96 1.83
N ASP A 232 25.08 -12.81 2.06
CA ASP A 232 25.66 -12.90 3.41
C ASP A 232 25.76 -11.55 4.14
N HIS A 233 25.85 -10.43 3.41
CA HIS A 233 26.17 -9.11 3.99
C HIS A 233 25.26 -7.96 3.54
N GLY A 234 24.27 -8.21 2.67
CA GLY A 234 23.42 -7.14 2.11
C GLY A 234 24.12 -6.33 1.01
N ILE A 235 23.51 -5.21 0.63
CA ILE A 235 24.07 -4.30 -0.38
C ILE A 235 25.32 -3.62 0.18
N SER A 236 26.33 -3.40 -0.67
CA SER A 236 27.52 -2.69 -0.24
C SER A 236 27.16 -1.26 0.19
N ARG A 237 27.82 -0.74 1.25
CA ARG A 237 27.54 0.62 1.73
C ARG A 237 27.73 1.67 0.63
N HIS A 238 28.70 1.48 -0.26
CA HIS A 238 28.93 2.35 -1.42
C HIS A 238 27.72 2.42 -2.35
N ASP A 239 27.17 1.26 -2.73
CA ASP A 239 26.01 1.20 -3.63
C ASP A 239 24.75 1.71 -2.90
N ALA A 240 24.58 1.38 -1.63
CA ALA A 240 23.46 1.85 -0.80
C ALA A 240 23.43 3.38 -0.71
N GLU A 241 24.58 4.04 -0.48
CA GLU A 241 24.70 5.50 -0.50
C GLU A 241 24.37 6.10 -1.87
N GLN A 242 24.76 5.44 -2.96
CA GLN A 242 24.43 5.89 -4.31
C GLN A 242 22.92 5.78 -4.59
N ILE A 243 22.30 4.67 -4.22
CA ILE A 243 20.85 4.45 -4.34
C ILE A 243 20.08 5.50 -3.54
N ALA A 244 20.46 5.74 -2.28
CA ALA A 244 19.81 6.73 -1.42
C ALA A 244 19.98 8.16 -1.94
N ARG A 245 21.13 8.49 -2.53
CA ARG A 245 21.38 9.81 -3.15
C ARG A 245 20.37 10.12 -4.26
N GLU A 246 20.14 9.14 -5.14
CA GLU A 246 19.21 9.21 -6.27
C GLU A 246 17.72 9.09 -5.86
N SER A 247 17.45 8.80 -4.58
CA SER A 247 16.09 8.64 -4.04
C SER A 247 15.50 9.97 -3.55
N SER A 248 14.17 10.01 -3.33
CA SER A 248 13.46 11.22 -2.90
C SER A 248 13.04 11.15 -1.43
N GLY A 249 13.58 12.04 -0.60
CA GLY A 249 13.32 12.12 0.84
C GLY A 249 14.29 13.09 1.53
N SER A 250 14.06 13.36 2.82
CA SER A 250 14.99 14.15 3.64
C SER A 250 16.31 13.40 3.89
N ASP A 251 17.38 14.11 4.22
CA ASP A 251 18.70 13.51 4.48
C ASP A 251 18.65 12.45 5.59
N ASN A 252 17.86 12.69 6.64
CA ASN A 252 17.67 11.72 7.72
C ASN A 252 16.97 10.44 7.23
N GLN A 253 15.95 10.56 6.38
CA GLN A 253 15.28 9.39 5.82
C GLN A 253 16.20 8.64 4.84
N LYS A 254 17.01 9.35 4.05
CA LYS A 254 18.01 8.74 3.17
C LYS A 254 19.05 7.95 3.96
N ALA A 255 19.47 8.44 5.13
CA ALA A 255 20.37 7.70 6.01
C ALA A 255 19.75 6.39 6.51
N GLU A 256 18.45 6.39 6.86
CA GLU A 256 17.74 5.16 7.23
C GLU A 256 17.69 4.15 6.07
N VAL A 257 17.54 4.60 4.83
CA VAL A 257 17.60 3.72 3.64
C VAL A 257 18.98 3.08 3.49
N VAL A 258 20.06 3.83 3.70
CA VAL A 258 21.43 3.28 3.64
C VAL A 258 21.64 2.20 4.67
N GLU A 259 21.27 2.46 5.94
CA GLU A 259 21.42 1.47 7.00
C GLU A 259 20.56 0.23 6.72
N PHE A 260 19.31 0.42 6.27
CA PHE A 260 18.43 -0.69 5.88
C PHE A 260 19.06 -1.58 4.79
N LEU A 261 19.51 -0.98 3.67
CA LEU A 261 20.04 -1.72 2.52
C LEU A 261 21.34 -2.50 2.84
N CYS A 262 22.09 -2.07 3.85
CA CYS A 262 23.30 -2.75 4.31
C CYS A 262 23.03 -4.02 5.13
N HIS A 263 21.77 -4.47 5.25
CA HIS A 263 21.39 -5.72 5.89
C HIS A 263 21.11 -6.84 4.86
N PRO A 264 21.52 -8.10 5.12
CA PRO A 264 21.15 -9.25 4.27
C PRO A 264 19.65 -9.41 4.07
N GLU A 265 18.86 -9.13 5.11
CA GLU A 265 17.41 -9.24 5.13
C GLU A 265 16.75 -8.22 4.20
N ALA A 266 17.40 -7.08 3.91
CA ALA A 266 16.88 -6.12 2.94
C ALA A 266 16.86 -6.71 1.54
N ALA A 267 17.91 -7.46 1.14
CA ALA A 267 17.92 -8.16 -0.13
C ALA A 267 16.80 -9.22 -0.18
N THR A 268 16.55 -9.93 0.93
CA THR A 268 15.42 -10.86 1.03
C THR A 268 14.10 -10.13 0.82
N ALA A 269 13.83 -9.09 1.61
CA ALA A 269 12.59 -8.32 1.59
C ALA A 269 12.28 -7.72 0.20
N ILE A 270 13.30 -7.18 -0.47
CA ILE A 270 13.17 -6.59 -1.80
C ILE A 270 12.84 -7.66 -2.83
N CYS A 271 13.63 -8.74 -2.90
CA CYS A 271 13.42 -9.78 -3.90
C CYS A 271 12.08 -10.49 -3.69
N SER A 272 11.78 -10.93 -2.46
CA SER A 272 10.55 -11.67 -2.16
C SER A 272 9.28 -10.86 -2.46
N ALA A 273 9.34 -9.53 -2.43
CA ALA A 273 8.20 -8.66 -2.72
C ALA A 273 7.69 -8.75 -4.17
N PHE A 274 8.52 -9.23 -5.11
CA PHE A 274 8.17 -9.33 -6.52
C PHE A 274 7.54 -10.67 -6.92
N TYR A 275 7.33 -11.61 -6.00
CA TYR A 275 6.91 -12.96 -6.36
C TYR A 275 5.57 -12.98 -7.08
N GLN A 276 5.58 -13.39 -8.35
CA GLN A 276 4.40 -13.30 -9.21
C GLN A 276 3.21 -14.14 -8.71
N SER A 277 3.47 -15.26 -8.01
CA SER A 277 2.42 -16.18 -7.57
C SER A 277 1.64 -15.69 -6.34
N PHE A 278 2.03 -14.58 -5.71
CA PHE A 278 1.25 -13.97 -4.64
C PHE A 278 -0.18 -13.58 -5.04
N ASN A 279 -0.45 -13.43 -6.34
CA ASN A 279 -1.79 -13.14 -6.86
C ASN A 279 -2.71 -14.37 -6.95
N VAL A 280 -2.21 -15.61 -6.81
CA VAL A 280 -2.97 -16.86 -7.07
C VAL A 280 -4.27 -16.96 -6.25
N PRO A 281 -4.29 -16.67 -4.92
CA PRO A 281 -5.52 -16.72 -4.14
C PRO A 281 -6.62 -15.80 -4.69
N ALA A 282 -6.26 -14.58 -5.09
CA ALA A 282 -7.21 -13.61 -5.62
C ALA A 282 -7.64 -13.94 -7.06
N LEU A 283 -6.72 -14.40 -7.91
CA LEU A 283 -7.03 -14.83 -9.28
C LEU A 283 -7.98 -16.02 -9.31
N THR A 284 -7.89 -16.93 -8.34
CA THR A 284 -8.84 -18.05 -8.19
C THR A 284 -10.29 -17.54 -8.08
N LEU A 285 -10.51 -16.34 -7.54
CA LEU A 285 -11.83 -15.71 -7.39
C LEU A 285 -12.24 -14.81 -8.57
N THR A 286 -11.30 -14.38 -9.42
CA THR A 286 -11.50 -13.20 -10.29
C THR A 286 -11.01 -13.32 -11.72
N HIS A 287 -10.27 -14.39 -12.06
CA HIS A 287 -9.57 -14.50 -13.35
C HIS A 287 -10.48 -14.29 -14.58
N GLU A 288 -11.71 -14.81 -14.58
CA GLU A 288 -12.62 -14.63 -15.72
C GLU A 288 -12.95 -13.15 -16.00
N ARG A 289 -13.16 -12.34 -14.95
CA ARG A 289 -13.44 -10.90 -15.11
C ARG A 289 -12.20 -10.09 -15.49
N ILE A 290 -11.02 -10.58 -15.14
CA ILE A 290 -9.74 -10.00 -15.58
C ILE A 290 -9.54 -10.29 -17.07
N SER A 291 -9.76 -11.53 -17.50
CA SER A 291 -9.72 -11.90 -18.92
C SER A 291 -10.70 -11.08 -19.77
N LYS A 292 -11.94 -10.89 -19.30
CA LYS A 292 -12.91 -9.99 -19.95
C LYS A 292 -12.42 -8.55 -20.06
N ALA A 293 -11.69 -8.03 -19.07
CA ALA A 293 -11.12 -6.68 -19.13
C ALA A 293 -10.01 -6.58 -20.18
N SER A 294 -9.15 -7.60 -20.27
CA SER A 294 -8.11 -7.69 -21.30
C SER A 294 -8.71 -7.74 -22.71
N GLU A 295 -9.75 -8.54 -22.92
CA GLU A 295 -10.50 -8.61 -24.19
C GLU A 295 -11.12 -7.26 -24.55
N TYR A 296 -11.79 -6.60 -23.59
CA TYR A 296 -12.40 -5.29 -23.78
C TYR A 296 -11.39 -4.22 -24.22
N ASN A 297 -10.18 -4.22 -23.65
CA ASN A 297 -9.11 -3.28 -24.00
C ASN A 297 -8.47 -3.60 -25.36
N ALA A 298 -8.29 -4.90 -25.67
CA ALA A 298 -7.74 -5.34 -26.94
C ALA A 298 -8.63 -4.93 -28.13
N GLU A 299 -9.95 -5.02 -27.98
CA GLU A 299 -10.92 -4.54 -28.98
C GLU A 299 -10.81 -3.03 -29.26
N ARG A 300 -10.29 -2.26 -28.30
CA ARG A 300 -10.19 -0.79 -28.34
C ARG A 300 -8.77 -0.29 -28.60
N SER A 301 -7.81 -1.19 -28.83
CA SER A 301 -6.38 -0.85 -29.01
C SER A 301 -5.81 -0.01 -27.86
N LEU A 302 -6.25 -0.26 -26.61
CA LEU A 302 -5.74 0.45 -25.43
C LEU A 302 -4.42 -0.19 -24.97
N ASP A 303 -3.34 0.59 -24.96
CA ASP A 303 -2.00 0.18 -24.52
C ASP A 303 -1.89 0.19 -22.98
N THR A 304 -2.66 -0.72 -22.37
CA THR A 304 -2.68 -0.90 -20.91
C THR A 304 -1.75 -2.04 -20.50
N PRO A 305 -0.92 -1.85 -19.46
CA PRO A 305 -0.01 -2.90 -19.03
C PRO A 305 -0.78 -4.03 -18.34
N ASN A 306 -0.26 -5.26 -18.45
CA ASN A 306 -0.91 -6.43 -17.84
C ASN A 306 -1.06 -6.32 -16.31
N ALA A 307 -0.06 -5.72 -15.64
CA ALA A 307 -0.07 -5.50 -14.21
C ALA A 307 0.84 -4.32 -13.83
N CYS A 308 0.51 -3.66 -12.72
CA CYS A 308 1.37 -2.67 -12.06
C CYS A 308 1.78 -3.17 -10.66
N ILE A 309 2.96 -2.76 -10.19
CA ILE A 309 3.52 -3.17 -8.89
C ILE A 309 3.77 -1.93 -8.02
N ASN A 310 3.35 -1.99 -6.76
CA ASN A 310 3.61 -0.96 -5.74
C ASN A 310 3.98 -1.61 -4.41
N ILE A 311 5.21 -1.38 -3.95
CA ILE A 311 5.81 -2.06 -2.79
C ILE A 311 6.19 -1.03 -1.73
N SER A 312 5.78 -1.28 -0.50
CA SER A 312 6.24 -0.56 0.69
C SER A 312 6.97 -1.53 1.60
N ILE A 313 8.21 -1.21 1.96
CA ILE A 313 9.02 -1.98 2.93
C ILE A 313 9.41 -1.02 4.04
N SER A 314 9.17 -1.41 5.29
CA SER A 314 9.54 -0.60 6.45
C SER A 314 10.31 -1.42 7.47
N GLN A 315 11.39 -0.86 8.00
CA GLN A 315 12.08 -1.34 9.18
C GLN A 315 11.73 -0.47 10.38
N SER A 316 11.14 -1.07 11.41
CA SER A 316 10.86 -0.38 12.68
C SER A 316 12.16 -0.02 13.43
N SER A 317 12.07 0.88 14.41
CA SER A 317 13.20 1.20 15.30
C SER A 317 13.74 0.00 16.07
N ASP A 318 12.92 -1.04 16.25
CA ASP A 318 13.28 -2.28 16.92
C ASP A 318 13.92 -3.30 15.96
N GLY A 319 14.09 -2.95 14.68
CA GLY A 319 14.71 -3.78 13.66
C GLY A 319 13.76 -4.72 12.91
N ASN A 320 12.46 -4.76 13.24
CA ASN A 320 11.48 -5.59 12.53
C ASN A 320 11.25 -5.06 11.10
N ILE A 321 11.44 -5.91 10.10
CA ILE A 321 11.24 -5.59 8.68
C ILE A 321 9.88 -6.11 8.25
N TYR A 322 9.04 -5.24 7.69
CA TYR A 322 7.71 -5.58 7.21
C TYR A 322 7.56 -5.18 5.75
N VAL A 323 7.09 -6.11 4.93
CA VAL A 323 6.84 -5.94 3.51
C VAL A 323 5.35 -5.89 3.26
N THR A 324 4.91 -4.92 2.46
CA THR A 324 3.57 -4.87 1.89
C THR A 324 3.69 -4.65 0.38
N SER A 325 3.48 -5.71 -0.40
CA SER A 325 3.54 -5.70 -1.85
C SER A 325 2.15 -5.68 -2.46
N HIS A 326 1.94 -4.81 -3.44
CA HIS A 326 0.67 -4.66 -4.14
C HIS A 326 0.84 -4.94 -5.62
N THR A 327 -0.11 -5.70 -6.19
CA THR A 327 -0.27 -5.86 -7.63
C THR A 327 -1.63 -5.34 -8.06
N GLY A 328 -1.64 -4.38 -8.98
CA GLY A 328 -2.85 -3.86 -9.62
C GLY A 328 -3.05 -4.51 -10.98
N VAL A 329 -4.24 -5.05 -11.23
CA VAL A 329 -4.66 -5.60 -12.53
C VAL A 329 -6.04 -5.05 -12.90
N LEU A 330 -6.30 -4.84 -14.20
CA LEU A 330 -7.60 -4.37 -14.66
C LEU A 330 -8.64 -5.48 -14.54
N ILE A 331 -9.85 -5.12 -14.14
CA ILE A 331 -10.95 -6.07 -13.92
C ILE A 331 -12.29 -5.46 -14.33
N MET A 332 -13.14 -6.26 -14.98
CA MET A 332 -14.52 -5.87 -15.24
C MET A 332 -15.35 -5.93 -13.96
N ALA A 333 -16.30 -5.01 -13.82
CA ALA A 333 -17.33 -5.10 -12.80
C ALA A 333 -18.17 -6.38 -12.98
N PRO A 334 -18.88 -6.82 -11.92
CA PRO A 334 -19.86 -7.88 -12.07
C PRO A 334 -20.97 -7.48 -13.07
N GLU A 335 -21.73 -8.46 -13.53
CA GLU A 335 -22.68 -8.30 -14.65
C GLU A 335 -23.83 -7.30 -14.37
N ASP A 336 -24.03 -6.92 -13.10
CA ASP A 336 -24.98 -5.89 -12.67
C ASP A 336 -24.56 -4.47 -13.11
N ARG A 337 -23.28 -4.27 -13.45
CA ARG A 337 -22.71 -2.98 -13.86
C ARG A 337 -21.94 -3.14 -15.18
N PRO A 338 -22.63 -3.32 -16.31
CA PRO A 338 -21.99 -3.62 -17.59
C PRO A 338 -21.07 -2.50 -18.06
N ASN A 339 -19.98 -2.87 -18.73
CA ASN A 339 -18.95 -1.96 -19.28
C ASN A 339 -18.22 -1.09 -18.25
N GLU A 340 -18.39 -1.35 -16.95
CA GLU A 340 -17.61 -0.70 -15.91
C GLU A 340 -16.30 -1.46 -15.69
N MET A 341 -15.17 -0.80 -15.93
CA MET A 341 -13.84 -1.34 -15.66
C MET A 341 -13.25 -0.68 -14.42
N GLY A 342 -12.52 -1.46 -13.63
CA GLY A 342 -11.79 -0.99 -12.47
C GLY A 342 -10.45 -1.71 -12.32
N MET A 343 -9.93 -1.67 -11.10
CA MET A 343 -8.70 -2.34 -10.72
C MET A 343 -8.92 -3.27 -9.54
N LEU A 344 -8.50 -4.53 -9.71
CA LEU A 344 -8.27 -5.45 -8.60
C LEU A 344 -6.87 -5.14 -8.03
N THR A 345 -6.82 -4.85 -6.74
CA THR A 345 -5.56 -4.65 -6.01
C THR A 345 -5.36 -5.82 -5.06
N ASN A 346 -4.32 -6.62 -5.33
CA ASN A 346 -3.91 -7.71 -4.46
C ASN A 346 -2.81 -7.20 -3.54
N ARG A 347 -3.00 -7.31 -2.22
CA ARG A 347 -2.02 -6.97 -1.19
C ARG A 347 -1.46 -8.24 -0.56
N THR A 348 -0.14 -8.31 -0.47
CA THR A 348 0.58 -9.37 0.24
C THR A 348 1.44 -8.75 1.33
N SER A 349 1.24 -9.20 2.56
CA SER A 349 1.89 -8.62 3.75
C SER A 349 2.64 -9.69 4.53
N TYR A 350 3.87 -9.43 4.96
CA TYR A 350 4.65 -10.34 5.80
C TYR A 350 5.81 -9.63 6.52
N GLU A 351 6.23 -10.23 7.63
CA GLU A 351 7.51 -9.93 8.28
C GLU A 351 8.64 -10.67 7.57
N VAL A 352 9.82 -10.05 7.50
CA VAL A 352 11.09 -10.73 7.18
C VAL A 352 11.88 -10.87 8.48
N PRO A 353 11.91 -12.06 9.10
CA PRO A 353 12.62 -12.28 10.34
C PRO A 353 14.12 -12.05 10.18
N GLN A 354 14.77 -11.59 11.24
CA GLN A 354 16.22 -11.46 11.31
C GLN A 354 16.91 -12.80 11.05
N GLY A 355 17.98 -12.78 10.24
CA GLY A 355 18.74 -13.95 9.81
C GLY A 355 18.25 -14.61 8.52
N VAL A 356 17.08 -14.25 7.98
CA VAL A 356 16.57 -14.83 6.73
C VAL A 356 17.28 -14.21 5.52
N LYS A 357 18.16 -14.99 4.89
CA LYS A 357 18.99 -14.54 3.76
C LYS A 357 18.28 -14.69 2.41
N CYS A 358 18.77 -13.95 1.42
CA CYS A 358 18.16 -13.86 0.09
C CYS A 358 18.44 -15.11 -0.78
N THR A 359 17.89 -16.25 -0.37
CA THR A 359 17.92 -17.52 -1.08
C THR A 359 16.53 -18.14 -1.11
N ILE A 360 16.20 -18.88 -2.17
CA ILE A 360 14.87 -19.48 -2.34
C ILE A 360 14.51 -20.36 -1.14
N ASP A 361 15.40 -21.26 -0.71
CA ASP A 361 15.14 -22.19 0.39
C ASP A 361 14.82 -21.48 1.72
N GLU A 362 15.55 -20.41 2.04
CA GLU A 362 15.32 -19.61 3.24
C GLU A 362 14.00 -18.83 3.16
N MET A 363 13.67 -18.26 1.99
CA MET A 363 12.40 -17.56 1.78
C MET A 363 11.20 -18.51 1.98
N VAL A 364 11.27 -19.71 1.39
CA VAL A 364 10.22 -20.74 1.50
C VAL A 364 10.04 -21.21 2.94
N ARG A 365 11.15 -21.41 3.66
CA ARG A 365 11.13 -21.95 5.02
C ARG A 365 10.62 -20.95 6.06
N ALA A 366 10.86 -19.65 5.86
CA ALA A 366 10.72 -18.66 6.93
C ALA A 366 9.61 -17.62 6.69
N LEU A 367 9.31 -17.26 5.44
CA LEU A 367 8.32 -16.21 5.16
C LEU A 367 6.90 -16.76 5.27
N GLN A 368 6.02 -16.01 5.93
CA GLN A 368 4.62 -16.39 6.15
C GLN A 368 3.69 -15.24 5.71
N PRO A 369 3.36 -15.16 4.41
CA PRO A 369 2.54 -14.10 3.87
C PRO A 369 1.06 -14.29 4.17
N ARG A 370 0.37 -13.16 4.33
CA ARG A 370 -1.10 -13.09 4.23
C ARG A 370 -1.49 -12.40 2.92
N TYR A 371 -2.57 -12.87 2.32
CA TYR A 371 -3.07 -12.40 1.03
C TYR A 371 -4.42 -11.72 1.21
N ALA A 372 -4.59 -10.56 0.58
CA ALA A 372 -5.83 -9.81 0.63
C ALA A 372 -6.09 -9.12 -0.71
N ALA A 373 -7.35 -8.75 -0.97
CA ALA A 373 -7.69 -7.99 -2.18
C ALA A 373 -8.80 -6.95 -1.97
N SER A 374 -8.87 -6.01 -2.91
CA SER A 374 -9.98 -5.06 -3.07
C SER A 374 -10.22 -4.75 -4.55
N GLU A 375 -11.43 -4.33 -4.87
CA GLU A 375 -11.81 -3.87 -6.22
C GLU A 375 -12.13 -2.38 -6.16
N THR A 376 -11.45 -1.58 -6.97
CA THR A 376 -11.70 -0.14 -7.07
C THR A 376 -12.23 0.21 -8.45
N TYR A 377 -13.39 0.84 -8.49
CA TYR A 377 -14.02 1.26 -9.74
C TYR A 377 -13.90 2.76 -9.93
N LEU A 378 -13.79 3.18 -11.20
CA LEU A 378 -13.80 4.58 -11.57
C LEU A 378 -15.13 5.24 -11.19
N GLN A 379 -15.09 6.56 -11.03
CA GLN A 379 -16.29 7.36 -10.87
C GLN A 379 -16.75 7.78 -12.26
N ASN A 380 -17.68 7.03 -12.86
CA ASN A 380 -18.31 7.41 -14.13
C ASN A 380 -19.19 8.65 -13.90
N THR A 381 -18.93 9.72 -14.65
CA THR A 381 -19.77 10.92 -14.73
C THR A 381 -20.87 10.79 -15.78
#